data_AF-A0A5T9L538-F1
#
_entry.id   AF-A0A5T9L538-F1
#
_cell.length_a   1.000
_cell.length_b   1.000
_cell.length_c   1.000
_cell.angle_alpha   90.00
_cell.angle_beta   90.00
_cell.angle_gamma   90.00
#
_symmetry.space_group_name_H-M   'P 1'
#
loop_
_entity.id
_entity.type
_entity.pdbx_description
1 polymer ?
#
loop_
_entity_poly.entity_id
_entity_poly.type
_entity_poly.pdbx_seq_one_letter_code
_entity_poly.pdbx_strand_id
1 'polypeptide(L)'
;MKVLLTGSSGMVGKNILEHASAKDYEILTPTSSDLNLLVIDEIEKFMLANKPECIIHAAGLVGGIHANINRPFDFLANNLLMGLNLVTIAKKLGIKKFLNLGSSCMYPRNFEEAIPEKALLTGELEETNEG
;
A
#
# COMPACT_ATOMS: atom_id res chain seq x y z
N MET A 1 9.84 18.60 -2.16
CA MET A 1 10.04 17.13 -2.23
C MET A 1 8.87 16.54 -2.98
N LYS A 2 9.15 15.70 -3.99
CA LYS A 2 8.11 15.04 -4.79
C LYS A 2 7.73 13.69 -4.20
N VAL A 3 6.43 13.49 -3.95
CA VAL A 3 5.89 12.30 -3.27
C VAL A 3 4.96 11.55 -4.23
N LEU A 4 5.21 10.27 -4.46
CA LEU A 4 4.21 9.39 -5.09
C LEU A 4 3.26 8.84 -4.02
N LEU A 5 1.99 9.24 -4.08
CA LEU A 5 0.91 8.68 -3.27
C LEU A 5 0.05 7.76 -4.13
N THR A 6 0.18 6.44 -3.95
CA THR A 6 -0.71 5.48 -4.60
C THR A 6 -1.96 5.29 -3.75
N GLY A 7 -3.13 5.09 -4.36
CA GLY A 7 -4.39 4.89 -3.61
C GLY A 7 -4.97 6.21 -3.07
N SER A 8 -4.65 7.32 -3.73
CA SER A 8 -5.08 8.69 -3.38
C SER A 8 -6.60 8.87 -3.29
N SER A 9 -7.37 8.08 -4.04
CA SER A 9 -8.84 8.12 -4.03
C SER A 9 -9.49 7.36 -2.86
N GLY A 10 -8.72 6.50 -2.17
CA GLY A 10 -9.16 5.75 -1.00
C GLY A 10 -9.26 6.64 0.24
N MET A 11 -9.85 6.10 1.31
CA MET A 11 -10.05 6.84 2.58
C MET A 11 -8.75 7.41 3.13
N VAL A 12 -7.71 6.58 3.23
CA VAL A 12 -6.41 7.00 3.76
C VAL A 12 -5.72 8.00 2.83
N GLY A 13 -5.73 7.74 1.52
CA GLY A 13 -5.15 8.64 0.53
C GLY A 13 -5.77 10.05 0.55
N LYS A 14 -7.10 10.14 0.64
CA LYS A 14 -7.81 11.43 0.76
C LYS A 14 -7.40 12.19 2.02
N ASN A 15 -7.33 11.52 3.17
CA ASN A 15 -6.94 12.17 4.42
C ASN A 15 -5.48 12.67 4.39
N ILE A 16 -4.57 11.93 3.72
CA ILE A 16 -3.20 12.39 3.50
C ILE A 16 -3.18 13.69 2.67
N LEU A 17 -4.03 13.79 1.64
CA LEU A 17 -4.13 14.97 0.79
C LEU A 17 -4.81 16.17 1.49
N GLU A 18 -5.75 15.91 2.39
CA GLU A 18 -6.47 16.93 3.17
C GLU A 18 -5.64 17.48 4.34
N HIS A 19 -4.56 16.80 4.73
CA HIS A 19 -3.69 17.26 5.81
C HIS A 19 -3.06 18.62 5.48
N ALA A 20 -3.00 19.52 6.47
CA ALA A 20 -2.58 20.92 6.26
C ALA A 20 -1.17 21.06 5.66
N SER A 21 -0.27 20.10 5.92
CA SER A 21 1.10 20.06 5.38
C SER A 21 1.20 19.44 3.99
N ALA A 22 0.14 18.85 3.44
CA ALA A 22 0.17 18.22 2.12
C ALA A 22 0.56 19.22 1.01
N LYS A 23 0.12 20.49 1.18
CA LYS A 23 0.46 21.61 0.28
C LYS A 23 1.96 21.95 0.23
N ASP A 24 2.75 21.47 1.18
CA ASP A 24 4.20 21.70 1.23
C ASP A 24 4.97 20.70 0.33
N TYR A 25 4.25 19.75 -0.29
CA TYR A 25 4.80 18.69 -1.14
C TYR A 25 4.19 18.71 -2.54
N GLU A 26 4.97 18.29 -3.54
CA GLU A 26 4.44 17.98 -4.87
C GLU A 26 3.98 16.52 -4.86
N ILE A 27 2.67 16.29 -4.71
CA ILE A 27 2.11 14.95 -4.56
C ILE A 27 1.58 14.45 -5.91
N LEU A 28 2.18 13.38 -6.41
CA LEU A 28 1.70 12.63 -7.56
C LEU A 28 0.61 11.66 -7.09
N THR A 29 -0.56 11.72 -7.71
CA THR A 29 -1.75 10.94 -7.32
C THR A 29 -2.34 10.16 -8.50
N PRO A 30 -1.57 9.28 -9.16
CA PRO A 30 -2.08 8.54 -10.31
C PRO A 30 -3.26 7.64 -9.91
N THR A 31 -4.26 7.57 -10.78
CA THR A 31 -5.33 6.57 -10.68
C THR A 31 -4.83 5.21 -11.18
N SER A 32 -5.61 4.14 -10.95
CA SER A 32 -5.32 2.82 -11.50
C SER A 32 -5.31 2.78 -13.03
N SER A 33 -5.93 3.76 -13.69
CA SER A 33 -5.89 3.92 -15.14
C SER A 33 -4.64 4.65 -15.63
N ASP A 34 -4.02 5.46 -14.78
CA ASP A 34 -2.77 6.17 -15.09
C ASP A 34 -1.53 5.32 -14.79
N LEU A 35 -1.63 4.44 -13.78
CA LEU A 35 -0.54 3.58 -13.32
C LEU A 35 -1.09 2.25 -12.79
N ASN A 36 -0.91 1.17 -13.54
CA ASN A 36 -1.23 -0.18 -13.06
C ASN A 36 -0.06 -0.74 -12.24
N LEU A 37 -0.23 -0.79 -10.92
CA LEU A 37 0.79 -1.31 -9.99
C LEU A 37 1.07 -2.81 -10.11
N LEU A 38 0.25 -3.56 -10.86
CA LEU A 38 0.50 -4.97 -11.18
C LEU A 38 1.50 -5.13 -12.33
N VAL A 39 1.76 -4.07 -13.12
CA VAL A 39 2.66 -4.08 -14.28
C VAL A 39 3.94 -3.32 -13.92
N ILE A 40 4.98 -4.07 -13.58
CA ILE A 40 6.25 -3.50 -13.09
C ILE A 40 6.89 -2.48 -14.07
N ASP A 41 6.76 -2.73 -15.38
CA ASP A 41 7.29 -1.84 -16.43
C ASP A 41 6.56 -0.48 -16.47
N GLU A 42 5.26 -0.45 -16.17
CA GLU A 42 4.50 0.80 -16.06
C GLU A 42 4.99 1.63 -14.87
N ILE A 43 5.26 0.97 -13.74
CA ILE A 43 5.81 1.61 -12.54
C ILE A 43 7.18 2.22 -12.84
N GLU A 44 8.07 1.46 -13.48
CA GLU A 44 9.38 1.97 -13.85
C GLU A 44 9.29 3.17 -14.78
N LYS A 45 8.49 3.06 -15.85
CA LYS A 45 8.28 4.16 -16.80
C LYS A 45 7.72 5.40 -16.12
N PHE A 46 6.71 5.23 -15.26
CA PHE A 46 6.09 6.32 -14.51
C PHE A 46 7.10 7.00 -13.57
N MET A 47 7.86 6.21 -12.80
CA MET A 47 8.83 6.75 -11.85
C MET A 47 10.03 7.42 -12.54
N LEU A 48 10.48 6.91 -13.70
CA LEU A 48 11.54 7.56 -14.49
C LEU A 48 11.09 8.92 -15.05
N ALA A 49 9.84 9.00 -15.52
CA ALA A 49 9.28 10.24 -16.05
C ALA A 49 9.03 11.29 -14.95
N ASN A 50 8.50 10.87 -13.80
CA ASN A 50 8.07 11.79 -12.75
C ASN A 50 9.13 12.05 -11.68
N LYS A 51 10.08 11.13 -11.48
CA LYS A 51 11.20 11.20 -10.52
C LYS A 51 10.76 11.49 -9.08
N PRO A 52 9.90 10.66 -8.46
CA PRO A 52 9.52 10.84 -7.05
C PRO A 52 10.73 10.61 -6.12
N GLU A 53 10.80 11.38 -5.04
CA GLU A 53 11.84 11.28 -4.00
C GLU A 53 11.38 10.45 -2.79
N CYS A 54 10.06 10.28 -2.65
CA CYS A 54 9.40 9.53 -1.60
C CYS A 54 8.18 8.79 -2.16
N ILE A 55 7.89 7.60 -1.65
CA ILE A 55 6.69 6.83 -1.99
C ILE A 55 5.88 6.59 -0.72
N ILE A 56 4.58 6.90 -0.78
CA ILE A 56 3.58 6.51 0.21
C ILE A 56 2.61 5.54 -0.49
N HIS A 57 2.70 4.26 -0.12
CA HIS A 57 1.88 3.21 -0.68
C HIS A 57 0.63 2.99 0.19
N ALA A 58 -0.49 3.60 -0.24
CA ALA A 58 -1.82 3.43 0.36
C ALA A 58 -2.81 2.69 -0.57
N ALA A 59 -2.34 2.21 -1.72
CA ALA A 59 -3.18 1.44 -2.64
C ALA A 59 -3.30 0.00 -2.14
N GLY A 60 -4.52 -0.52 -2.15
CA GLY A 60 -4.78 -1.92 -1.84
C GLY A 60 -6.08 -2.36 -2.49
N LEU A 61 -6.14 -3.62 -2.91
CA LEU A 61 -7.40 -4.28 -3.17
C LEU A 61 -8.04 -4.53 -1.80
N VAL A 62 -9.13 -3.82 -1.53
CA VAL A 62 -9.88 -3.86 -0.28
C VAL A 62 -11.33 -4.25 -0.55
N GLY A 63 -11.98 -4.88 0.42
CA GLY A 63 -13.35 -5.34 0.31
C GLY A 63 -13.95 -5.64 1.68
N GLY A 64 -15.28 -5.84 1.71
CA GLY A 64 -15.95 -6.34 2.91
C GLY A 64 -15.60 -7.81 3.18
N ILE A 65 -15.97 -8.30 4.36
CA ILE A 65 -15.71 -9.69 4.82
C ILE A 65 -16.08 -10.72 3.74
N HIS A 66 -17.27 -10.58 3.13
CA HIS A 66 -17.72 -11.52 2.10
C HIS A 66 -16.86 -11.49 0.83
N ALA A 67 -16.31 -10.32 0.46
CA ALA A 67 -15.43 -10.21 -0.70
C ALA A 67 -14.08 -10.90 -0.44
N ASN A 68 -13.50 -10.71 0.75
CA ASN A 68 -12.25 -11.37 1.14
C ASN A 68 -12.41 -12.90 1.13
N ILE A 69 -13.48 -13.42 1.74
CA ILE A 69 -13.77 -14.86 1.79
C ILE A 69 -13.96 -15.47 0.40
N ASN A 70 -14.64 -14.74 -0.51
CA ASN A 70 -14.94 -15.27 -1.84
C ASN A 70 -13.75 -15.22 -2.81
N ARG A 71 -12.74 -14.38 -2.56
CA ARG A 71 -11.61 -14.14 -3.49
C ARG A 71 -10.24 -14.07 -2.79
N PRO A 72 -9.91 -14.97 -1.85
CA PRO A 72 -8.74 -14.83 -0.98
C PRO A 72 -7.43 -14.72 -1.77
N PHE A 73 -7.28 -15.53 -2.83
CA PHE A 73 -6.11 -15.48 -3.71
C PHE A 73 -5.93 -14.13 -4.41
N ASP A 74 -7.01 -13.48 -4.87
CA ASP A 74 -6.90 -12.18 -5.54
C ASP A 74 -6.45 -11.09 -4.57
N PHE A 75 -6.95 -11.14 -3.32
CA PHE A 75 -6.53 -10.22 -2.26
C PHE A 75 -5.06 -10.41 -1.90
N LEU A 76 -4.59 -11.65 -1.74
CA LEU A 76 -3.17 -11.93 -1.50
C LEU A 76 -2.33 -11.50 -2.70
N ALA A 77 -2.60 -12.05 -3.89
CA ALA A 77 -1.74 -11.90 -5.06
C ALA A 77 -1.63 -10.45 -5.48
N ASN A 78 -2.75 -9.71 -5.57
CA ASN A 78 -2.70 -8.34 -6.04
C ASN A 78 -2.03 -7.41 -5.03
N ASN A 79 -2.34 -7.51 -3.73
CA ASN A 79 -1.71 -6.66 -2.73
C ASN A 79 -0.21 -6.96 -2.61
N LEU A 80 0.20 -8.23 -2.65
CA LEU A 80 1.60 -8.63 -2.66
C LEU A 80 2.32 -8.08 -3.89
N LEU A 81 1.77 -8.27 -5.09
CA LEU A 81 2.39 -7.83 -6.34
C LEU A 81 2.52 -6.31 -6.41
N MET A 82 1.48 -5.55 -6.03
CA MET A 82 1.54 -4.08 -6.01
C MET A 82 2.67 -3.57 -5.10
N GLY A 83 2.74 -4.09 -3.87
CA GLY A 83 3.77 -3.70 -2.91
C GLY A 83 5.18 -4.12 -3.35
N LEU A 84 5.35 -5.37 -3.80
CA LEU A 84 6.63 -5.92 -4.24
C LEU A 84 7.17 -5.19 -5.45
N ASN A 85 6.33 -4.92 -6.46
CA ASN A 85 6.73 -4.19 -7.66
C ASN A 85 7.19 -2.78 -7.31
N LEU A 86 6.44 -2.05 -6.48
CA LEU A 86 6.81 -0.72 -6.01
C LEU A 86 8.15 -0.70 -5.26
N VAL A 87 8.35 -1.61 -4.32
CA VAL A 87 9.62 -1.71 -3.56
C VAL A 87 10.78 -2.07 -4.49
N THR A 88 10.56 -2.98 -5.45
CA THR A 88 11.58 -3.40 -6.42
C THR A 88 12.04 -2.23 -7.28
N ILE A 89 11.11 -1.45 -7.84
CA ILE A 89 11.44 -0.29 -8.65
C ILE A 89 12.01 0.85 -7.80
N ALA A 90 11.48 1.09 -6.59
CA ALA A 90 12.05 2.07 -5.67
C ALA A 90 13.52 1.78 -5.37
N LYS A 91 13.86 0.51 -5.09
CA LYS A 91 15.23 0.05 -4.89
C LYS A 91 16.08 0.23 -6.15
N LYS A 92 15.57 -0.17 -7.32
CA LYS A 92 16.25 -0.05 -8.62
C LYS A 92 16.60 1.41 -8.94
N LEU A 93 15.70 2.35 -8.65
CA LEU A 93 15.87 3.77 -8.92
C LEU A 93 16.51 4.56 -7.77
N GLY A 94 16.89 3.89 -6.67
CA GLY A 94 17.58 4.51 -5.54
C GLY A 94 16.69 5.40 -4.66
N ILE A 95 15.37 5.23 -4.68
CA ILE A 95 14.42 5.94 -3.81
C ILE A 95 14.57 5.38 -2.39
N LYS A 96 15.03 6.24 -1.46
CA LYS A 96 15.35 5.83 -0.08
C LYS A 96 14.20 5.99 0.91
N LYS A 97 13.17 6.78 0.56
CA LYS A 97 12.01 7.05 1.43
C LYS A 97 10.80 6.29 0.91
N PHE A 98 10.36 5.29 1.66
CA PHE A 98 9.22 4.46 1.32
C PHE A 98 8.39 4.22 2.58
N LEU A 99 7.09 4.52 2.52
CA LEU A 99 6.12 4.21 3.56
C LEU A 99 5.09 3.23 2.99
N ASN A 100 5.08 2.00 3.49
CA ASN A 100 4.05 1.01 3.19
C ASN A 100 2.97 1.04 4.28
N LEU A 101 1.71 1.22 3.92
CA LEU A 101 0.63 1.17 4.91
C LEU A 101 0.12 -0.26 5.05
N GLY A 102 0.45 -0.88 6.18
CA GLY A 102 -0.07 -2.19 6.58
C GLY A 102 -1.44 -2.09 7.25
N SER A 103 -2.05 -3.25 7.50
CA SER A 103 -3.29 -3.38 8.28
C SER A 103 -3.04 -4.15 9.57
N SER A 104 -3.77 -3.84 10.63
CA SER A 104 -3.74 -4.63 11.87
C SER A 104 -4.21 -6.08 11.68
N CYS A 105 -4.85 -6.40 10.55
CA CYS A 105 -5.27 -7.76 10.19
C CYS A 105 -4.13 -8.79 10.10
N MET A 106 -2.87 -8.35 10.06
CA MET A 106 -1.69 -9.23 10.08
C MET A 106 -1.32 -9.76 11.46
N TYR A 107 -1.96 -9.25 12.52
CA TYR A 107 -1.71 -9.67 13.90
C TYR A 107 -2.68 -10.77 14.34
N PRO A 108 -2.34 -11.53 15.39
CA PRO A 108 -3.20 -12.59 15.89
C PRO A 108 -4.57 -12.09 16.35
N ARG A 109 -5.62 -12.89 16.13
CA ARG A 109 -7.01 -12.51 16.41
C ARG A 109 -7.32 -12.24 17.89
N ASN A 110 -6.68 -12.99 18.79
CA ASN A 110 -7.01 -12.99 20.22
C ASN A 110 -5.99 -12.17 21.01
N PHE A 111 -6.07 -10.85 20.90
CA PHE A 111 -5.32 -9.92 21.75
C PHE A 111 -6.28 -9.13 22.64
N GLU A 112 -6.14 -9.29 23.97
CA GLU A 112 -6.98 -8.61 24.96
C GLU A 112 -6.51 -7.17 25.27
N GLU A 113 -5.24 -6.89 25.00
CA GLU A 113 -4.62 -5.58 25.20
C GLU A 113 -4.25 -4.93 23.86
N ALA A 114 -3.74 -3.69 23.91
CA ALA A 114 -3.18 -3.03 22.73
C ALA A 114 -2.10 -3.92 22.09
N ILE A 115 -2.24 -4.19 20.79
CA ILE A 115 -1.37 -5.13 20.07
C ILE A 115 0.03 -4.52 19.90
N PRO A 116 1.09 -5.08 20.50
CA PRO A 116 2.44 -4.59 20.32
C PRO A 116 3.03 -5.09 19.00
N GLU A 117 3.99 -4.38 18.41
CA GLU A 117 4.58 -4.77 17.11
C GLU A 117 5.25 -6.16 17.17
N LYS A 118 5.77 -6.55 18.33
CA LYS A 118 6.34 -7.88 18.59
C LYS A 118 5.34 -9.04 18.52
N ALA A 119 4.03 -8.75 18.49
CA ALA A 119 2.98 -9.77 18.39
C ALA A 119 2.81 -10.32 16.96
N LEU A 120 3.43 -9.68 15.97
CA LEU A 120 3.37 -10.14 14.59
C LEU A 120 3.84 -11.60 14.47
N LEU A 121 3.03 -12.44 13.83
CA LEU A 121 3.28 -13.89 13.64
C LEU A 121 3.41 -14.71 14.95
N THR A 122 2.82 -14.25 16.05
CA THR A 122 2.87 -14.98 17.34
C THR A 122 1.67 -15.91 17.61
N GLY A 123 0.69 -15.96 16.71
CA GLY A 123 -0.53 -16.75 16.88
C GLY A 123 -1.39 -16.80 15.61
N GLU A 124 -2.59 -17.37 15.74
CA GLU A 124 -3.54 -17.54 14.64
C GLU A 124 -4.11 -16.21 14.16
N LEU A 125 -4.24 -16.06 12.84
CA LEU A 125 -4.88 -14.91 12.21
C LEU A 125 -6.41 -15.04 12.28
N GLU A 126 -7.11 -13.95 11.99
CA GLU A 126 -8.56 -14.04 11.74
C GLU A 126 -8.82 -14.85 10.47
N GLU A 127 -9.71 -15.85 10.55
CA GLU A 127 -10.07 -16.74 9.42
C GLU A 127 -10.50 -15.96 8.17
N THR A 128 -11.15 -14.81 8.36
CA THR A 128 -11.61 -13.97 7.24
C THR A 128 -10.48 -13.25 6.50
N ASN A 129 -9.26 -13.32 7.04
CA ASN A 129 -8.04 -12.70 6.53
C ASN A 129 -6.97 -13.75 6.12
N GLU A 130 -7.29 -15.05 6.22
CA GLU A 130 -6.40 -16.11 5.70
C GLU A 130 -6.45 -16.08 4.17
N GLY A 131 -5.44 -15.42 3.59
CA GLY A 131 -5.26 -15.21 2.15
C GLY A 131 -3.82 -15.37 1.76
#